data_AF-A0A533XMR8-F1
#
_entry.id   AF-A0A533XMR8-F1
#
_cell.length_a   1.000
_cell.length_b   1.000
_cell.length_c   1.000
_cell.angle_alpha   90.00
_cell.angle_beta   90.00
_cell.angle_gamma   90.00
#
_symmetry.space_group_name_H-M   'P 1'
#
loop_
_entity.id
_entity.type
_entity.pdbx_description
1 polymer ?
#
loop_
_entity_poly.entity_id
_entity_poly.type
_entity_poly.pdbx_seq_one_letter_code
_entity_poly.pdbx_strand_id
1 'polypeptide(L)'
;MRVEGGEGGCSWHEFAGAVLEEAQIRCKNVPIATADSRRLVRRPRYSVLSVARLHDYGLRLSPWRTALKRFMEDYAAVDERAEPAQGR
;
A
#
# COMPACT_ATOMS: atom_id res chain seq x y z
N MET A 1 -6.95 6.36 -9.65
CA MET A 1 -7.74 5.84 -8.51
C MET A 1 -6.97 6.13 -7.23
N ARG A 2 -7.61 6.72 -6.21
CA ARG A 2 -7.01 6.97 -4.88
C ARG A 2 -7.38 5.85 -3.91
N VAL A 3 -6.46 5.55 -3.01
CA VAL A 3 -6.53 4.54 -1.96
C VAL A 3 -6.16 5.22 -0.64
N GLU A 4 -6.83 4.85 0.44
CA GLU A 4 -6.41 5.23 1.79
C GLU A 4 -5.96 3.98 2.53
N GLY A 5 -4.80 4.08 3.17
CA GLY A 5 -4.13 3.01 3.91
C GLY A 5 -3.67 3.48 5.29
N GLY A 6 -4.44 4.34 5.95
CA GLY A 6 -4.09 5.02 7.21
C GLY A 6 -4.60 6.46 7.22
N GLU A 7 -4.02 7.32 8.06
CA GLU A 7 -4.24 8.77 7.95
C GLU A 7 -3.57 9.32 6.67
N GLY A 8 -4.39 9.96 5.81
CA GLY A 8 -3.99 10.47 4.50
C GLY A 8 -4.21 9.49 3.34
N GLY A 9 -4.32 10.02 2.12
CA GLY A 9 -4.56 9.23 0.90
C GLY A 9 -3.43 9.31 -0.12
N CYS A 10 -3.24 8.23 -0.88
CA CYS A 10 -2.31 8.16 -2.01
C CYS A 10 -3.00 7.51 -3.22
N SER A 11 -2.38 7.58 -4.39
CA SER A 11 -2.78 6.80 -5.57
C SER A 11 -2.16 5.40 -5.54
N TRP A 12 -2.73 4.47 -6.30
CA TRP A 12 -2.13 3.14 -6.46
C TRP A 12 -0.69 3.19 -6.99
N HIS A 13 -0.37 4.18 -7.84
CA HIS A 13 0.98 4.37 -8.36
C HIS A 13 1.96 4.79 -7.27
N GLU A 14 1.57 5.74 -6.42
CA GLU A 14 2.37 6.17 -5.26
C GLU A 14 2.53 5.06 -4.22
N PHE A 15 1.46 4.30 -3.95
CA PHE A 15 1.53 3.16 -3.03
C PHE A 15 2.47 2.07 -3.56
N ALA A 16 2.35 1.68 -4.83
CA ALA A 16 3.24 0.70 -5.45
C ALA A 16 4.69 1.19 -5.49
N GLY A 17 4.92 2.49 -5.75
CA GLY A 17 6.24 3.09 -5.68
C GLY A 17 6.85 2.99 -4.29
N ALA A 18 6.09 3.32 -3.25
CA ALA A 18 6.55 3.23 -1.87
C ALA A 18 6.90 1.78 -1.46
N VAL A 19 6.12 0.78 -1.90
CA VAL A 19 6.46 -0.65 -1.65
C VAL A 19 7.78 -1.03 -2.32
N LEU A 20 7.99 -0.61 -3.57
CA LEU A 20 9.23 -0.89 -4.31
C LEU A 20 10.45 -0.20 -3.67
N GLU A 21 10.25 1.03 -3.17
CA GLU A 21 11.26 1.79 -2.41
C GLU A 21 11.66 1.04 -1.13
N GLU A 22 10.69 0.67 -0.28
CA GLU A 22 10.96 -0.05 0.97
C GLU A 22 11.59 -1.43 0.70
N ALA A 23 11.20 -2.11 -0.38
CA ALA A 23 11.79 -3.40 -0.79
C ALA A 23 13.16 -3.30 -1.49
N GLN A 24 13.66 -2.08 -1.75
CA GLN A 24 14.89 -1.83 -2.51
C GLN A 24 14.93 -2.48 -3.91
N ILE A 25 13.76 -2.68 -4.54
CA ILE A 25 13.64 -3.31 -5.86
C ILE A 25 13.73 -2.24 -6.94
N ARG A 26 14.68 -2.36 -7.86
CA ARG A 26 14.77 -1.50 -9.05
C ARG A 26 13.76 -1.96 -10.11
N CYS A 27 12.53 -1.50 -10.02
CA CYS A 27 11.48 -1.75 -11.01
C CYS A 27 10.94 -0.43 -11.60
N LYS A 28 10.60 -0.43 -12.89
CA LYS A 28 10.02 0.74 -13.55
C LYS A 28 8.52 0.84 -13.23
N ASN A 29 8.18 1.67 -12.25
CA ASN A 29 6.79 1.95 -11.88
C ASN A 29 6.14 2.93 -12.88
N VAL A 30 5.58 2.41 -13.98
CA VAL A 30 4.93 3.22 -15.03
C VAL A 30 3.49 3.52 -14.63
N PRO A 31 3.08 4.80 -14.52
CA PRO A 31 1.68 5.14 -14.27
C PRO A 31 0.83 4.78 -15.48
N ILE A 32 -0.31 4.11 -15.24
CA ILE A 32 -1.31 3.84 -16.27
C ILE A 32 -2.62 4.57 -15.94
N ALA A 33 -3.36 5.01 -16.97
CA ALA A 33 -4.68 5.56 -16.73
C ALA A 33 -5.63 4.45 -16.29
N THR A 34 -6.61 4.78 -15.45
CA THR A 34 -7.64 3.80 -15.04
C THR A 34 -8.44 3.27 -16.25
N ALA A 35 -8.55 4.08 -17.31
CA ALA A 35 -9.15 3.67 -18.59
C ALA A 35 -8.35 2.59 -19.32
N ASP A 36 -7.04 2.52 -19.12
CA ASP A 36 -6.15 1.52 -19.74
C ASP A 36 -6.11 0.21 -18.94
N SER A 37 -6.59 0.24 -17.69
CA SER A 37 -6.77 -0.98 -16.91
C SER A 37 -7.95 -1.75 -17.53
N ARG A 38 -7.64 -2.78 -18.33
CA ARG A 38 -8.60 -3.70 -18.99
C ARG A 38 -9.40 -4.55 -17.98
N ARG A 39 -10.04 -3.90 -17.01
CA ARG A 39 -10.79 -4.55 -15.94
C ARG A 39 -12.23 -4.72 -16.37
N LEU A 40 -12.73 -5.95 -16.24
CA LEU A 40 -14.11 -6.32 -16.53
C LEU A 40 -15.13 -5.63 -15.60
N VAL A 41 -14.68 -5.15 -14.43
CA VAL A 41 -15.54 -4.58 -13.38
C VAL A 41 -15.15 -3.13 -13.09
N ARG A 42 -16.15 -2.24 -13.11
CA ARG A 42 -16.00 -0.83 -12.72
C ARG A 42 -15.69 -0.74 -11.23
N ARG A 43 -14.55 -0.15 -10.89
CA ARG A 43 -14.22 0.20 -9.49
C ARG A 43 -14.57 1.66 -9.21
N PRO A 44 -15.06 1.99 -8.00
CA PRO A 44 -15.27 3.37 -7.60
C PRO A 44 -13.98 4.18 -7.77
N ARG A 45 -14.09 5.39 -8.31
CA ARG A 45 -12.92 6.28 -8.51
C ARG A 45 -12.30 6.73 -7.19
N TYR A 46 -13.07 6.63 -6.10
CA TYR A 46 -12.75 7.06 -4.75
C TYR A 46 -13.25 5.98 -3.78
N SER A 47 -12.32 5.32 -3.07
CA SER A 47 -12.60 4.31 -2.03
C SER A 47 -11.99 4.69 -0.69
N VAL A 48 -11.84 5.99 -0.49
CA VAL A 48 -11.40 6.64 0.75
C VAL A 48 -12.51 6.50 1.79
N LEU A 49 -12.18 6.01 2.98
CA LEU A 49 -13.10 5.82 4.08
C LEU A 49 -12.77 6.84 5.17
N SER A 50 -13.76 7.63 5.57
CA SER A 50 -13.57 8.63 6.62
C SER A 50 -13.16 7.99 7.93
N VAL A 51 -12.10 8.52 8.53
CA VAL A 51 -11.59 8.12 9.85
C VAL A 51 -12.22 8.93 11.00
N ALA A 52 -13.17 9.82 10.70
CA ALA A 52 -13.77 10.73 11.68
C ALA A 52 -14.34 9.99 12.90
N ARG A 53 -15.03 8.87 12.69
CA ARG A 53 -15.60 8.06 13.78
C ARG A 53 -14.51 7.49 14.69
N LEU A 54 -13.34 7.13 14.18
CA LEU A 54 -12.22 6.68 15.02
C LEU A 54 -11.70 7.82 15.88
N HIS A 55 -11.68 9.03 15.32
CA HIS A 55 -11.24 10.22 16.05
C HIS A 55 -12.14 10.55 17.24
N ASP A 56 -13.46 10.34 17.10
CA ASP A 56 -14.45 10.51 18.17
C ASP A 56 -14.20 9.57 19.37
N TYR A 57 -13.62 8.38 19.13
CA TYR A 57 -13.22 7.43 20.17
C TYR A 57 -11.79 7.69 20.70
N GLY A 58 -11.15 8.80 20.32
CA GLY A 58 -9.77 9.09 20.71
C GLY A 58 -8.71 8.22 20.02
N LEU A 59 -9.11 7.41 19.04
CA LEU A 59 -8.19 6.59 18.25
C LEU A 59 -7.61 7.43 17.11
N ARG A 60 -6.33 7.22 16.81
CA ARG A 60 -5.63 7.84 15.68
C ARG A 60 -4.97 6.75 14.85
N LEU A 61 -5.20 6.78 13.55
CA LEU A 61 -4.50 5.86 12.65
C LEU A 61 -3.11 6.43 12.37
N SER A 62 -2.12 5.57 12.27
CA SER A 62 -0.80 6.01 11.81
C SER A 62 -0.88 6.51 10.36
N PRO A 63 -0.02 7.47 9.97
CA PRO A 63 0.15 7.82 8.56
C PRO A 63 0.47 6.57 7.74
N TRP A 64 -0.12 6.44 6.55
CA TRP A 64 -0.04 5.21 5.76
C TRP A 64 1.41 4.80 5.43
N ARG A 65 2.33 5.75 5.21
CA ARG A 65 3.76 5.44 4.99
C ARG A 65 4.40 4.81 6.21
N THR A 66 4.07 5.29 7.41
CA THR A 66 4.58 4.73 8.66
C THR A 66 4.05 3.32 8.90
N ALA A 67 2.76 3.10 8.63
CA ALA A 67 2.16 1.77 8.70
C ALA A 67 2.78 0.81 7.66
N LEU A 68 3.01 1.27 6.43
CA LEU A 68 3.67 0.50 5.38
C LEU A 68 5.09 0.09 5.79
N LYS A 69 5.89 1.03 6.28
CA LYS A 69 7.27 0.74 6.72
C LYS A 69 7.30 -0.33 7.81
N ARG A 70 6.45 -0.19 8.84
CA ARG A 70 6.32 -1.21 9.90
C ARG A 70 5.93 -2.57 9.34
N PHE A 71 4.96 -2.61 8.42
CA PHE A 71 4.57 -3.85 7.77
C PHE A 71 5.74 -4.50 7.00
N MET A 72 6.55 -3.71 6.29
CA MET A 72 7.70 -4.23 5.55
C MET A 72 8.81 -4.75 6.48
N GLU A 73 9.06 -4.06 7.60
CA GLU A 73 9.97 -4.52 8.66
C GLU A 73 9.51 -5.85 9.27
N ASP A 74 8.23 -5.95 9.63
CA ASP A 74 7.63 -7.18 10.15
C ASP A 74 7.66 -8.31 9.12
N TYR A 75 7.34 -8.00 7.86
CA TYR A 75 7.36 -8.94 6.76
C TYR A 75 8.77 -9.49 6.51
N ALA A 76 9.80 -8.64 6.50
CA ALA A 76 11.20 -9.08 6.37
C ALA A 76 11.63 -9.96 7.55
N ALA A 77 11.25 -9.60 8.78
CA ALA A 77 11.55 -10.40 9.97
C ALA A 77 10.84 -11.78 9.97
N VAL A 78 9.70 -11.90 9.28
CA VAL A 78 9.01 -13.17 9.06
C VAL A 78 9.65 -13.97 7.91
N ASP A 79 10.06 -13.29 6.83
CA ASP A 79 10.74 -13.91 5.69
C ASP A 79 12.10 -14.48 6.09
N GLU A 80 12.87 -13.81 6.96
CA GLU A 80 14.12 -14.34 7.52
C GLU A 80 13.92 -15.56 8.45
N ARG A 81 12.71 -15.75 8.98
CA ARG A 81 12.34 -16.94 9.76
C ARG A 81 11.75 -18.06 8.90
N ALA A 82 11.39 -17.76 7.65
CA ALA A 82 11.09 -18.77 6.65
C ALA A 82 12.43 -19.25 6.08
N GLU A 83 12.72 -20.54 6.21
CA GLU A 83 13.92 -21.15 5.60
C GLU A 83 14.06 -20.76 4.12
N PRO A 84 15.30 -20.70 3.58
CA PRO A 84 15.52 -20.32 2.20
C PRO A 84 14.79 -21.32 1.30
N ALA A 85 13.84 -20.82 0.50
CA ALA A 85 13.29 -21.58 -0.60
C ALA A 85 14.43 -21.93 -1.55
N GLN A 86 14.94 -23.15 -1.40
CA GLN A 86 15.88 -23.80 -2.31
C GLN A 86 15.32 -23.76 -3.73
N GLY A 87 16.09 -23.19 -4.64
CA GLY A 87 16.23 -23.55 -6.06
C GLY A 87 14.97 -23.81 -6.90
N ARG A 88 14.83 -23.02 -7.97
CA ARG A 88 14.67 -23.56 -9.32
C ARG A 88 15.21 -22.61 -10.38
#